data_AF-E0S8D2-F1
#
_entry.id   AF-E0S8D2-F1
#
_cell.length_a   1.000
_cell.length_b   1.000
_cell.length_c   1.000
_cell.angle_alpha   90.00
_cell.angle_beta   90.00
_cell.angle_gamma   90.00
#
_symmetry.space_group_name_H-M   'P 1'
#
loop_
_entity.id
_entity.type
_entity.pdbx_description
1 polymer ?
#
loop_
_entity_poly.entity_id
_entity_poly.type
_entity_poly.pdbx_seq_one_letter_code
_entity_poly.pdbx_strand_id
1 'polypeptide(L)'
;MGKLFKKFRIEKANERKKSKEKPKIRKTQEIKSHLKERSEIEKIFWCLDVSSKRKIGYRKIIGLDESELERNVLLVLEKVLEIVVTFDPVDDLFYSVLKRLIHLKNSASTHSTLIDYFLASILCGVNYEKFGCFLFRYLPQLLLDNRDRILSKIPDSELKKKISALKPKSKFSTIEYRQRFIILKDRVLVNID
;
A
#
# COMPACT_ATOMS: atom_id res chain seq x y z
N MET A 1 44.36 66.19 7.95
CA MET A 1 42.90 66.27 8.17
C MET A 1 42.05 65.78 6.99
N GLY A 2 42.21 66.25 5.74
CA GLY A 2 41.27 65.99 4.63
C GLY A 2 41.06 64.52 4.16
N LYS A 3 42.02 63.61 4.39
CA LYS A 3 41.89 62.17 4.02
C LYS A 3 41.03 61.37 5.02
N LEU A 4 41.04 61.73 6.30
CA LEU A 4 40.24 61.06 7.34
C LEU A 4 38.75 61.37 7.19
N PHE A 5 38.38 62.61 6.89
CA PHE A 5 36.99 63.00 6.66
C PHE A 5 36.36 62.32 5.43
N LYS A 6 37.15 62.07 4.38
CA LYS A 6 36.69 61.31 3.21
C LYS A 6 36.42 59.84 3.56
N LYS A 7 37.29 59.19 4.35
CA LYS A 7 37.06 57.82 4.86
C LYS A 7 35.77 57.75 5.69
N PHE A 8 35.60 58.68 6.63
CA PHE A 8 34.41 58.73 7.49
C PHE A 8 33.10 58.93 6.70
N ARG A 9 33.11 59.77 5.66
CA ARG A 9 31.95 59.97 4.77
C ARG A 9 31.62 58.70 3.98
N ILE A 10 32.62 57.96 3.52
CA ILE A 10 32.44 56.73 2.75
C ILE A 10 31.91 55.60 3.65
N GLU A 11 32.43 55.47 4.87
CA GLU A 11 31.95 54.49 5.87
C GLU A 11 30.49 54.76 6.24
N LYS A 12 30.14 56.01 6.56
CA LYS A 12 28.76 56.39 6.91
C LYS A 12 27.78 56.23 5.75
N ALA A 13 28.24 56.38 4.50
CA ALA A 13 27.43 56.10 3.31
C ALA A 13 27.24 54.59 3.08
N ASN A 14 28.24 53.76 3.36
CA ASN A 14 28.16 52.31 3.25
C ASN A 14 27.28 51.69 4.34
N GLU A 15 27.29 52.22 5.56
CA GLU A 15 26.36 51.81 6.63
C GLU A 15 24.91 52.10 6.27
N ARG A 16 24.63 53.28 5.71
CA ARG A 16 23.28 53.66 5.23
C ARG A 16 22.78 52.80 4.07
N LYS A 17 23.69 52.23 3.27
CA LYS A 17 23.35 51.26 2.20
C LYS A 17 23.07 49.88 2.79
N LYS A 18 23.89 49.41 3.73
CA LYS A 18 23.69 48.13 4.43
C LYS A 18 22.39 48.10 5.25
N SER A 19 21.99 49.22 5.87
CA SER A 19 20.74 49.29 6.63
C SER A 19 19.48 49.35 5.78
N LYS A 20 19.60 49.59 4.46
CA LYS A 20 18.48 49.67 3.50
C LYS A 20 18.38 48.46 2.56
N GLU A 21 19.39 47.60 2.51
CA GLU A 21 19.29 46.34 1.76
C GLU A 21 18.44 45.34 2.56
N LYS A 22 17.25 45.01 2.03
CA LYS A 22 16.48 43.85 2.50
C LYS A 22 17.37 42.60 2.42
N PRO A 23 17.28 41.66 3.37
CA PRO A 23 18.08 40.43 3.32
C PRO A 23 17.82 39.73 1.99
N LYS A 24 18.83 39.69 1.12
CA LYS A 24 18.78 38.89 -0.11
C LYS A 24 18.81 37.43 0.33
N ILE A 25 17.64 36.78 0.29
CA ILE A 25 17.55 35.32 0.36
C ILE A 25 18.40 34.80 -0.80
N ARG A 26 19.62 34.35 -0.51
CA ARG A 26 20.41 33.61 -1.49
C ARG A 26 19.54 32.43 -1.89
N LYS A 27 19.31 32.22 -3.20
CA LYS A 27 18.64 31.01 -3.68
C LYS A 27 19.30 29.84 -2.97
N THR A 28 18.54 29.13 -2.14
CA THR A 28 18.97 27.86 -1.57
C THR A 28 19.46 27.06 -2.75
N GLN A 29 20.75 26.71 -2.77
CA GLN A 29 21.23 25.75 -3.74
C GLN A 29 20.36 24.52 -3.51
N GLU A 30 19.48 24.22 -4.47
CA GLU A 30 18.80 22.95 -4.50
C GLU A 30 19.90 21.90 -4.45
N ILE A 31 19.97 21.20 -3.33
CA ILE A 31 20.79 20.00 -3.23
C ILE A 31 20.18 19.09 -4.28
N LYS A 32 20.83 18.98 -5.44
CA LYS A 32 20.61 17.89 -6.39
C LYS A 32 21.11 16.62 -5.72
N SER A 33 20.40 16.17 -4.69
CA SER A 33 20.50 14.78 -4.29
C SER A 33 20.04 14.00 -5.50
N HIS A 34 20.91 13.17 -6.04
CA HIS A 34 20.54 12.10 -6.96
C HIS A 34 19.63 11.11 -6.21
N LEU A 35 18.43 11.54 -5.83
CA LEU A 35 17.37 10.64 -5.45
C LEU A 35 16.85 10.11 -6.77
N LYS A 36 17.22 8.87 -7.11
CA LYS A 36 16.46 8.09 -8.10
C LYS A 36 14.98 8.38 -7.84
N GLU A 37 14.28 8.87 -8.86
CA GLU A 37 12.86 9.13 -8.71
C GLU A 37 12.22 7.84 -8.21
N ARG A 38 11.54 7.91 -7.05
CA ARG A 38 10.90 6.73 -6.47
C ARG A 38 9.92 6.16 -7.47
N SER A 39 9.86 4.85 -7.60
CA SER A 39 8.81 4.21 -8.41
C SER A 39 7.42 4.60 -7.87
N GLU A 40 6.38 4.53 -8.71
CA GLU A 40 5.03 4.84 -8.23
C GLU A 40 4.60 3.88 -7.10
N ILE A 41 5.05 2.62 -7.15
CA ILE A 41 4.90 1.66 -6.06
C ILE A 41 5.58 2.15 -4.78
N GLU A 42 6.84 2.56 -4.82
CA GLU A 42 7.54 3.09 -3.63
C GLU A 42 6.85 4.33 -3.05
N LYS A 43 6.29 5.20 -3.91
CA LYS A 43 5.50 6.35 -3.49
C LYS A 43 4.20 5.89 -2.79
N ILE A 44 3.54 4.84 -3.29
CA ILE A 44 2.36 4.23 -2.65
C ILE A 44 2.72 3.69 -1.27
N PHE A 45 3.76 2.86 -1.16
CA PHE A 45 4.21 2.28 0.11
C PHE A 45 4.46 3.35 1.16
N TRP A 46 5.24 4.37 0.80
CA TRP A 46 5.53 5.48 1.70
C TRP A 46 4.28 6.24 2.14
N CYS A 47 3.27 6.37 1.27
CA CYS A 47 2.00 6.98 1.65
C CYS A 47 1.16 6.09 2.57
N LEU A 48 1.25 4.76 2.42
CA LEU A 48 0.52 3.82 3.25
C LEU A 48 1.11 3.67 4.65
N ASP A 49 2.44 3.79 4.80
CA ASP A 49 3.14 3.77 6.10
C ASP A 49 2.77 4.95 7.01
N VAL A 50 2.33 6.07 6.43
CA VAL A 50 2.01 7.28 7.20
C VAL A 50 0.50 7.43 7.29
N SER A 51 -0.06 7.26 8.48
CA SER A 51 -1.51 7.27 8.73
C SER A 51 -2.25 8.46 8.10
N SER A 52 -1.66 9.66 8.14
CA SER A 52 -2.22 10.89 7.57
C SER A 52 -2.19 10.95 6.02
N LYS A 53 -1.38 10.11 5.38
CA LYS A 53 -1.21 10.05 3.91
C LYS A 53 -1.85 8.84 3.26
N ARG A 54 -2.42 7.90 4.03
CA ARG A 54 -3.07 6.68 3.51
C ARG A 54 -4.09 6.97 2.41
N LYS A 55 -4.94 7.99 2.57
CA LYS A 55 -5.90 8.40 1.53
C LYS A 55 -5.24 8.77 0.21
N ILE A 56 -4.06 9.38 0.25
CA ILE A 56 -3.26 9.69 -0.94
C ILE A 56 -2.75 8.39 -1.56
N GLY A 57 -2.23 7.47 -0.74
CA GLY A 57 -1.80 6.13 -1.17
C GLY A 57 -2.93 5.36 -1.87
N TYR A 58 -4.13 5.34 -1.28
CA TYR A 58 -5.31 4.70 -1.87
C TYR A 58 -5.71 5.32 -3.22
N ARG A 59 -5.71 6.65 -3.33
CA ARG A 59 -5.97 7.33 -4.61
C ARG A 59 -4.93 6.99 -5.67
N LYS A 60 -3.65 6.90 -5.29
CA LYS A 60 -2.59 6.45 -6.19
C LYS A 60 -2.81 5.01 -6.64
N ILE A 61 -3.20 4.11 -5.73
CA ILE A 61 -3.54 2.72 -6.09
C ILE A 61 -4.70 2.68 -7.07
N ILE A 62 -5.72 3.53 -6.94
CA ILE A 62 -6.86 3.61 -7.88
C ILE A 62 -6.45 4.19 -9.24
N GLY A 63 -5.46 5.08 -9.27
CA GLY A 63 -4.96 5.68 -10.51
C GLY A 63 -3.87 4.87 -11.22
N LEU A 64 -3.30 3.84 -10.59
CA LEU A 64 -2.21 3.05 -11.15
C LEU A 64 -2.67 2.21 -12.34
N ASP A 65 -1.79 1.98 -13.31
CA ASP A 65 -2.06 1.08 -14.43
C ASP A 65 -2.32 -0.36 -13.96
N GLU A 66 -3.26 -1.04 -14.61
CA GLU A 66 -3.68 -2.39 -14.23
C GLU A 66 -2.51 -3.37 -14.29
N SER A 67 -1.67 -3.30 -15.35
CA SER A 67 -0.52 -4.20 -15.50
C SER A 67 0.55 -4.00 -14.43
N GLU A 68 0.77 -2.77 -13.97
CA GLU A 68 1.69 -2.47 -12.89
C GLU A 68 1.13 -2.94 -11.54
N LEU A 69 -0.18 -2.75 -11.34
CA LEU A 69 -0.87 -3.21 -10.14
C LEU A 69 -0.91 -4.74 -10.05
N GLU A 70 -1.16 -5.45 -11.15
CA GLU A 70 -1.12 -6.92 -11.21
C GLU A 70 0.27 -7.45 -10.85
N ARG A 71 1.35 -6.85 -11.35
CA ARG A 71 2.74 -7.24 -11.02
C ARG A 71 3.07 -7.09 -9.54
N ASN A 72 2.43 -6.15 -8.85
CA ASN A 72 2.72 -5.80 -7.47
C ASN A 72 1.56 -6.12 -6.51
N VAL A 73 0.55 -6.88 -6.95
CA VAL A 73 -0.73 -7.01 -6.25
C VAL A 73 -0.58 -7.52 -4.82
N LEU A 74 0.30 -8.50 -4.60
CA LEU A 74 0.52 -9.11 -3.28
C LEU A 74 1.11 -8.10 -2.30
N LEU A 75 2.18 -7.41 -2.72
CA LEU A 75 2.85 -6.37 -1.94
C LEU A 75 1.89 -5.23 -1.59
N VAL A 76 1.17 -4.71 -2.58
CA VAL A 76 0.20 -3.62 -2.38
C VAL A 76 -0.94 -4.07 -1.47
N LEU A 77 -1.45 -5.29 -1.66
CA LEU A 77 -2.56 -5.81 -0.87
C LEU A 77 -2.17 -6.01 0.59
N GLU A 78 -1.03 -6.63 0.88
CA GLU A 78 -0.55 -6.82 2.25
C GLU A 78 -0.52 -5.48 2.98
N LYS A 79 0.07 -4.46 2.33
CA LYS A 79 0.17 -3.12 2.91
C LYS A 79 -1.18 -2.44 3.11
N VAL A 80 -2.11 -2.65 2.19
CA VAL A 80 -3.48 -2.16 2.34
C VAL A 80 -4.17 -2.87 3.51
N LEU A 81 -4.05 -4.19 3.62
CA LEU A 81 -4.71 -5.01 4.64
C LEU A 81 -4.17 -4.82 6.06
N GLU A 82 -2.94 -4.32 6.24
CA GLU A 82 -2.44 -3.94 7.58
C GLU A 82 -3.46 -3.10 8.36
N ILE A 83 -4.22 -2.23 7.70
CA ILE A 83 -5.20 -1.40 8.40
C ILE A 83 -6.32 -2.21 9.08
N VAL A 84 -6.69 -3.39 8.55
CA VAL A 84 -7.79 -4.19 9.12
C VAL A 84 -7.41 -4.87 10.44
N VAL A 85 -6.11 -5.00 10.72
CA VAL A 85 -5.59 -5.53 11.99
C VAL A 85 -5.13 -4.42 12.94
N THR A 86 -5.18 -3.16 12.51
CA THR A 86 -4.90 -1.99 13.36
C THR A 86 -6.19 -1.36 13.91
N PHE A 87 -6.08 -0.58 14.98
CA PHE A 87 -7.16 0.23 15.56
C PHE A 87 -7.55 1.46 14.71
N ASP A 88 -6.93 1.62 13.55
CA ASP A 88 -7.25 2.73 12.67
C ASP A 88 -8.63 2.56 12.02
N PRO A 89 -9.36 3.67 11.79
CA PRO A 89 -10.64 3.62 11.12
C PRO A 89 -10.47 3.25 9.65
N VAL A 90 -11.29 2.30 9.21
CA VAL A 90 -11.40 1.90 7.80
C VAL A 90 -12.48 2.74 7.12
N ASP A 91 -12.14 3.36 5.98
CA ASP A 91 -13.04 4.22 5.20
C ASP A 91 -13.50 3.57 3.88
N ASP A 92 -14.42 4.24 3.17
CA ASP A 92 -14.94 3.74 1.89
C ASP A 92 -13.88 3.68 0.78
N LEU A 93 -12.83 4.50 0.91
CA LEU A 93 -11.74 4.55 -0.06
C LEU A 93 -10.88 3.27 0.05
N PHE A 94 -10.64 2.78 1.27
CA PHE A 94 -10.05 1.47 1.49
C PHE A 94 -10.84 0.35 0.79
N TYR A 95 -12.17 0.29 0.97
CA TYR A 95 -12.98 -0.75 0.33
C TYR A 95 -13.04 -0.59 -1.19
N SER A 96 -12.92 0.63 -1.70
CA SER A 96 -12.80 0.89 -3.14
C SER A 96 -11.48 0.34 -3.70
N VAL A 97 -10.37 0.51 -2.97
CA VAL A 97 -9.07 -0.09 -3.31
C VAL A 97 -9.13 -1.61 -3.26
N LEU A 98 -9.63 -2.19 -2.16
CA LEU A 98 -9.76 -3.64 -2.06
C LEU A 98 -10.63 -4.21 -3.17
N LYS A 99 -11.76 -3.56 -3.48
CA LYS A 99 -12.62 -3.97 -4.58
C LYS A 99 -11.85 -3.97 -5.90
N ARG A 100 -11.01 -2.97 -6.17
CA ARG A 100 -10.16 -2.96 -7.36
C ARG A 100 -9.20 -4.15 -7.37
N LEU A 101 -8.48 -4.39 -6.27
CA LEU A 101 -7.47 -5.46 -6.17
C LEU A 101 -8.06 -6.86 -6.38
N ILE A 102 -9.24 -7.14 -5.82
CA ILE A 102 -9.86 -8.47 -5.96
C ILE A 102 -10.44 -8.75 -7.35
N HIS A 103 -10.67 -7.71 -8.17
CA HIS A 103 -11.16 -7.87 -9.55
C HIS A 103 -10.02 -7.96 -10.58
N LEU A 104 -8.75 -7.90 -10.15
CA LEU A 104 -7.60 -8.14 -11.04
C LEU A 104 -7.56 -9.60 -11.50
N LYS A 105 -6.96 -9.86 -12.67
CA LYS A 105 -6.96 -11.21 -13.25
C LYS A 105 -6.21 -12.24 -12.41
N ASN A 106 -5.18 -11.79 -11.69
CA ASN A 106 -4.38 -12.62 -10.81
C ASN A 106 -4.79 -12.55 -9.33
N SER A 107 -5.99 -12.03 -9.01
CA SER A 107 -6.45 -11.84 -7.64
C SER A 107 -6.53 -13.14 -6.83
N ALA A 108 -6.71 -14.28 -7.49
CA ALA A 108 -6.68 -15.60 -6.85
C ALA A 108 -5.39 -15.86 -6.05
N SER A 109 -4.26 -15.28 -6.48
CA SER A 109 -2.97 -15.38 -5.76
C SER A 109 -3.00 -14.73 -4.37
N THR A 110 -3.98 -13.86 -4.11
CA THR A 110 -4.11 -13.09 -2.87
C THR A 110 -5.12 -13.65 -1.86
N HIS A 111 -5.83 -14.72 -2.24
CA HIS A 111 -6.91 -15.28 -1.42
C HIS A 111 -6.45 -15.78 -0.05
N SER A 112 -5.26 -16.41 0.03
CA SER A 112 -4.69 -16.84 1.31
C SER A 112 -4.46 -15.64 2.22
N THR A 113 -3.81 -14.60 1.70
CA THR A 113 -3.53 -13.35 2.43
C THR A 113 -4.80 -12.71 2.95
N LEU A 114 -5.87 -12.63 2.13
CA LEU A 114 -7.17 -12.09 2.56
C LEU A 114 -7.76 -12.84 3.76
N ILE A 115 -7.70 -14.18 3.75
CA ILE A 115 -8.19 -15.00 4.85
C ILE A 115 -7.32 -14.84 6.09
N ASP A 116 -5.99 -14.82 5.94
CA ASP A 116 -5.09 -14.68 7.09
C ASP A 116 -5.29 -13.34 7.79
N TYR A 117 -5.44 -12.24 7.04
CA TYR A 117 -5.80 -10.93 7.59
C TYR A 117 -7.22 -10.89 8.17
N PHE A 118 -8.18 -11.61 7.59
CA PHE A 118 -9.52 -11.70 8.17
C PHE A 118 -9.49 -12.41 9.53
N LEU A 119 -8.79 -13.54 9.62
CA LEU A 119 -8.61 -14.26 10.89
C LEU A 119 -7.83 -13.42 11.91
N ALA A 120 -6.80 -12.71 11.48
CA ALA A 120 -6.07 -11.78 12.34
C ALA A 120 -6.99 -10.67 12.86
N SER A 121 -7.84 -10.07 12.00
CA SER A 121 -8.79 -9.03 12.41
C SER A 121 -9.80 -9.53 13.45
N ILE A 122 -10.24 -10.80 13.32
CA ILE A 122 -11.11 -11.47 14.31
C ILE A 122 -10.37 -11.61 15.65
N LEU A 123 -9.13 -12.10 15.62
CA LEU A 123 -8.32 -12.31 16.83
C LEU A 123 -7.96 -10.98 17.52
N CYS A 124 -7.73 -9.92 16.76
CA CYS A 124 -7.52 -8.58 17.28
C CYS A 124 -8.83 -7.95 17.80
N GLY A 125 -10.00 -8.45 17.38
CA GLY A 125 -11.30 -7.89 17.71
C GLY A 125 -11.59 -6.54 17.05
N VAL A 126 -10.90 -6.22 15.93
CA VAL A 126 -10.97 -4.91 15.27
C VAL A 126 -11.37 -5.08 13.81
N ASN A 127 -12.27 -4.21 13.31
CA ASN A 127 -12.67 -4.09 11.91
C ASN A 127 -13.23 -5.37 11.21
N TYR A 128 -13.25 -6.53 11.88
CA TYR A 128 -13.58 -7.83 11.30
C TYR A 128 -15.03 -7.93 10.83
N GLU A 129 -15.98 -7.24 11.47
CA GLU A 129 -17.37 -7.29 11.03
C GLU A 129 -17.55 -6.64 9.65
N LYS A 130 -17.02 -5.41 9.48
CA LYS A 130 -17.11 -4.69 8.21
C LYS A 130 -16.29 -5.37 7.13
N PHE A 131 -15.08 -5.83 7.46
CA PHE A 131 -14.23 -6.56 6.53
C PHE A 131 -14.83 -7.92 6.13
N GLY A 132 -15.40 -8.66 7.08
CA GLY A 132 -16.12 -9.91 6.81
C GLY A 132 -17.37 -9.70 5.96
N CYS A 133 -18.12 -8.63 6.17
CA CYS A 133 -19.24 -8.26 5.30
C CYS A 133 -18.79 -7.95 3.86
N PHE A 134 -17.64 -7.29 3.70
CA PHE A 134 -17.03 -7.08 2.39
C PHE A 134 -16.66 -8.40 1.71
N LEU A 135 -15.97 -9.31 2.42
CA LEU A 135 -15.62 -10.63 1.88
C LEU A 135 -16.87 -11.45 1.54
N PHE A 136 -17.91 -11.39 2.36
CA PHE A 136 -19.17 -12.09 2.10
C PHE A 136 -19.85 -11.60 0.81
N ARG A 137 -19.76 -10.30 0.53
CA ARG A 137 -20.34 -9.70 -0.67
C ARG A 137 -19.58 -10.05 -1.95
N TYR A 138 -18.25 -10.02 -1.91
CA TYR A 138 -17.43 -10.12 -3.12
C TYR A 138 -16.74 -11.48 -3.31
N LEU A 139 -16.44 -12.21 -2.23
CA LEU A 139 -15.72 -13.48 -2.24
C LEU A 139 -16.42 -14.53 -1.33
N PRO A 140 -17.72 -14.81 -1.52
CA PRO A 140 -18.44 -15.77 -0.68
C PRO A 140 -17.87 -17.19 -0.75
N GLN A 141 -17.30 -17.57 -1.91
CA GLN A 141 -16.66 -18.87 -2.07
C GLN A 141 -15.42 -19.01 -1.19
N LEU A 142 -14.61 -17.95 -1.07
CA LEU A 142 -13.41 -17.94 -0.24
C LEU A 142 -13.75 -18.18 1.24
N LEU A 143 -14.86 -17.58 1.71
CA LEU A 143 -15.38 -17.80 3.06
C LEU A 143 -15.91 -19.23 3.25
N LEU A 144 -16.54 -19.79 2.22
CA LEU A 144 -17.04 -21.16 2.25
C LEU A 144 -15.88 -22.17 2.32
N ASP A 145 -14.85 -21.99 1.50
CA ASP A 145 -13.67 -22.87 1.45
C ASP A 145 -12.90 -22.87 2.78
N ASN A 146 -12.99 -21.78 3.55
CA ASN A 146 -12.32 -21.61 4.85
C ASN A 146 -13.30 -21.62 6.04
N ARG A 147 -14.54 -22.07 5.83
CA ARG A 147 -15.65 -21.89 6.79
C ARG A 147 -15.31 -22.39 8.19
N ASP A 148 -14.80 -23.60 8.30
CA ASP A 148 -14.58 -24.22 9.61
C ASP A 148 -13.45 -23.51 10.40
N ARG A 149 -12.42 -23.05 9.68
CA ARG A 149 -11.31 -22.25 10.24
C ARG A 149 -11.77 -20.87 10.71
N ILE A 150 -12.79 -20.29 10.08
CA ILE A 150 -13.38 -19.00 10.45
C ILE A 150 -14.36 -19.17 11.61
N LEU A 151 -15.31 -20.11 11.51
CA LEU A 151 -16.39 -20.30 12.49
C LEU A 151 -15.86 -20.67 13.89
N SER A 152 -14.72 -21.35 13.96
CA SER A 152 -14.04 -21.68 15.22
C SER A 152 -13.43 -20.47 15.95
N LYS A 153 -13.17 -19.37 15.24
CA LYS A 153 -12.51 -18.17 15.79
C LYS A 153 -13.45 -16.98 15.93
N ILE A 154 -14.47 -16.88 15.07
CA ILE A 154 -15.39 -15.75 15.07
C ILE A 154 -16.35 -15.81 16.27
N PRO A 155 -16.52 -14.70 17.01
CA PRO A 155 -17.50 -14.64 18.08
C PRO A 155 -18.93 -14.79 17.52
N ASP A 156 -19.85 -15.21 18.38
CA ASP A 156 -21.25 -15.35 18.04
C ASP A 156 -21.85 -13.99 17.66
N SER A 157 -22.04 -13.79 16.37
CA SER A 157 -22.45 -12.52 15.75
C SER A 157 -23.35 -12.78 14.55
N GLU A 158 -24.02 -11.75 14.02
CA GLU A 158 -24.77 -11.88 12.77
C GLU A 158 -23.88 -12.35 11.61
N LEU A 159 -22.63 -11.91 11.58
CA LEU A 159 -21.66 -12.32 10.56
C LEU A 159 -21.40 -13.83 10.65
N LYS A 160 -21.25 -14.39 11.85
CA LYS A 160 -21.10 -15.84 12.05
C LYS A 160 -22.29 -16.62 11.49
N LYS A 161 -23.52 -16.15 11.76
CA LYS A 161 -24.75 -16.75 11.23
C LYS A 161 -24.83 -16.68 9.71
N LYS A 162 -24.40 -15.57 9.11
CA LYS A 162 -24.35 -15.42 7.64
C LYS A 162 -23.34 -16.38 7.00
N ILE A 163 -22.16 -16.51 7.59
CA ILE A 163 -21.11 -17.41 7.10
C ILE A 163 -21.50 -18.88 7.27
N SER A 164 -22.12 -19.26 8.40
CA SER A 164 -22.56 -20.65 8.61
C SER A 164 -23.67 -21.06 7.65
N ALA A 165 -24.53 -20.12 7.24
CA ALA A 165 -25.61 -20.34 6.27
C ALA A 165 -25.14 -20.39 4.80
N LEU A 166 -23.85 -20.14 4.51
CA LEU A 166 -23.32 -20.27 3.14
C LEU A 166 -23.47 -21.71 2.66
N LYS A 167 -24.24 -21.88 1.57
CA LYS A 167 -24.39 -23.17 0.90
C LYS A 167 -23.32 -23.34 -0.17
N PRO A 168 -22.71 -24.52 -0.31
CA PRO A 168 -21.91 -24.84 -1.48
C PRO A 168 -22.80 -24.74 -2.73
N LYS A 169 -22.48 -23.79 -3.61
CA LYS A 169 -23.09 -23.74 -4.94
C LYS A 169 -22.43 -24.81 -5.80
N SER A 170 -23.24 -25.61 -6.50
CA SER A 170 -22.80 -26.77 -7.28
C SER A 170 -22.06 -26.44 -8.59
N LYS A 171 -21.82 -25.17 -8.92
CA LYS A 171 -21.12 -24.78 -10.14
C LYS A 171 -20.33 -23.50 -9.93
N PHE A 172 -19.06 -23.64 -9.60
CA PHE A 172 -18.07 -22.61 -9.88
C PHE A 172 -16.83 -23.28 -10.45
N SER A 173 -16.27 -22.69 -11.49
CA SER A 173 -15.02 -23.13 -12.09
C SER A 173 -13.90 -22.99 -11.07
N THR A 174 -13.54 -24.10 -10.45
CA THR A 174 -12.26 -24.25 -9.75
C THR A 174 -11.17 -23.97 -10.78
N ILE A 175 -10.47 -22.83 -10.64
CA ILE A 175 -9.24 -22.61 -11.39
C ILE A 175 -8.19 -23.51 -10.73
N GLU A 176 -8.00 -24.72 -11.25
CA GLU A 176 -6.85 -25.54 -10.91
C GLU A 176 -5.58 -24.78 -11.29
N TYR A 177 -4.88 -24.25 -10.28
CA TYR A 177 -3.57 -23.64 -10.48
C TYR A 177 -2.54 -24.73 -10.78
N ARG A 178 -2.42 -25.14 -12.05
CA ARG A 178 -1.36 -26.05 -12.49
C ARG A 178 -0.05 -25.29 -12.63
N GLN A 179 0.68 -25.14 -11.53
CA GLN A 179 2.04 -24.66 -11.53
C GLN A 179 2.94 -25.72 -12.20
N ARG A 180 3.16 -25.61 -13.51
CA ARG A 180 4.14 -26.44 -14.23
C ARG A 180 5.53 -25.86 -13.96
N PHE A 181 6.24 -26.41 -12.98
CA PHE A 181 7.67 -26.18 -12.83
C PHE A 181 8.41 -26.97 -13.93
N ILE A 182 8.99 -26.27 -14.91
CA ILE A 182 9.98 -26.86 -15.81
C ILE A 182 11.30 -26.84 -15.06
N ILE A 183 11.72 -27.99 -14.54
CA ILE A 183 13.10 -28.17 -14.07
C ILE A 183 13.96 -28.17 -15.33
N LEU A 184 14.67 -27.05 -15.58
CA LEU A 184 15.77 -27.00 -16.55
C LEU A 184 16.92 -27.82 -15.97
N LYS A 185 16.86 -29.15 -16.14
CA LYS A 185 18.03 -30.01 -15.93
C LYS A 185 19.01 -29.77 -17.08
N ASP A 186 19.97 -28.91 -16.80
CA ASP A 186 21.39 -29.04 -17.11
C ASP A 186 21.77 -29.66 -18.45
N ARG A 187 22.08 -28.79 -19.41
CA ARG A 187 23.16 -29.01 -20.36
C ARG A 187 24.51 -28.89 -19.63
N VAL A 188 24.80 -29.85 -18.75
CA VAL A 188 26.14 -30.05 -18.21
C VAL A 188 26.50 -31.51 -18.46
N LEU A 189 26.84 -31.83 -19.71
CA LEU A 189 27.84 -32.85 -19.96
C LEU A 189 29.13 -32.12 -20.32
N VAL A 190 29.97 -32.10 -19.29
CA VAL A 190 31.38 -31.74 -19.30
C VAL A 190 32.06 -32.67 -20.30
N ASN A 191 32.81 -32.11 -21.26
CA ASN A 191 33.81 -32.86 -22.00
C ASN A 191 34.81 -33.44 -20.98
N ILE A 192 34.83 -34.76 -20.86
CA ILE A 192 35.92 -35.48 -20.21
C ILE A 192 36.29 -36.62 -21.18
N ASP A 193 37.38 -36.36 -21.89
CA ASP A 193 38.29 -37.23 -22.65
C ASP A 193 37.74 -38.31 -23.60
#